data_AF-A0A8T4J9E8-F1
#
_entry.id   AF-A0A8T4J9E8-F1
#
_cell.length_a   1.000
_cell.length_b   1.000
_cell.length_c   1.000
_cell.angle_alpha   90.00
_cell.angle_beta   90.00
_cell.angle_gamma   90.00
#
_symmetry.space_group_name_H-M   'P 1'
#
loop_
_entity.id
_entity.type
_entity.pdbx_description
1 polymer ?
#
loop_
_entity_poly.entity_id
_entity_poly.type
_entity_poly.pdbx_seq_one_letter_code
_entity_poly.pdbx_strand_id
1 'polypeptide(L)' 'MTITGEEREILNIISTRGLIRKSELASTLNNNGLSASFGTVNTLVDKGMVATLSPLGELSYALTRSGMQFLREE' A
#
# COMPACT_ATOMS: atom_id res chain seq x y z
N MET A 1 1.45 -17.17 -5.19
CA MET A 1 1.46 -16.19 -4.09
C MET A 1 0.09 -15.52 -4.09
N THR A 2 -0.69 -15.66 -3.02
CA THR A 2 -2.09 -15.17 -3.00
C THR A 2 -2.15 -13.83 -2.29
N ILE A 3 -2.86 -12.86 -2.87
CA ILE A 3 -3.13 -11.55 -2.28
C ILE A 3 -4.59 -11.52 -1.81
N THR A 4 -4.85 -10.96 -0.62
CA THR A 4 -6.22 -10.79 -0.11
C THR A 4 -6.91 -9.59 -0.76
N GLY A 5 -8.24 -9.53 -0.67
CA GLY A 5 -9.00 -8.37 -1.17
C GLY A 5 -8.55 -7.05 -0.53
N GLU A 6 -8.26 -7.06 0.77
CA GLU A 6 -7.75 -5.88 1.48
C GLU A 6 -6.35 -5.46 1.05
N GLU A 7 -5.45 -6.43 0.86
CA GLU A 7 -4.09 -6.16 0.37
C GLU A 7 -4.14 -5.55 -1.04
N ARG A 8 -5.02 -6.06 -1.90
CA ARG A 8 -5.25 -5.48 -3.23
C ARG A 8 -5.77 -4.05 -3.12
N GLU A 9 -6.70 -3.78 -2.20
CA GLU A 9 -7.26 -2.44 -2.08
C GLU A 9 -6.23 -1.42 -1.57
N ILE A 10 -5.35 -1.84 -0.66
CA ILE A 10 -4.18 -1.04 -0.27
C ILE A 10 -3.30 -0.74 -1.49
N LEU A 11 -3.01 -1.73 -2.33
CA LEU A 11 -2.21 -1.52 -3.54
C LEU A 11 -2.89 -0.50 -4.48
N ASN A 12 -4.21 -0.58 -4.68
CA ASN A 12 -4.98 0.38 -5.46
C ASN A 12 -4.89 1.81 -4.90
N ILE A 13 -5.04 1.96 -3.59
CA ILE A 13 -4.94 3.27 -2.91
C ILE A 13 -3.55 3.88 -3.12
N ILE A 14 -2.49 3.10 -2.91
CA ILE A 14 -1.11 3.57 -3.09
C ILE A 14 -0.84 3.87 -4.56
N SER A 15 -1.34 3.04 -5.50
CA SER A 15 -1.25 3.26 -6.95
C SER A 15 -1.79 4.62 -7.38
N THR A 16 -2.96 4.97 -6.85
CA THR A 16 -3.68 6.20 -7.22
C THR A 16 -2.95 7.46 -6.74
N ARG A 17 -2.26 7.38 -5.59
CA ARG A 17 -1.53 8.50 -4.99
C ARG A 17 -0.06 8.57 -5.44
N GLY A 18 0.50 7.47 -5.93
CA GLY A 18 1.92 7.32 -6.26
C GLY A 18 2.80 7.20 -5.01
N LEU A 19 2.84 8.25 -4.21
CA LEU A 19 3.50 8.31 -2.89
C LEU A 19 2.47 8.76 -1.85
N ILE A 20 2.28 7.98 -0.80
CA ILE A 20 1.32 8.28 0.27
C ILE A 20 1.97 8.24 1.64
N ARG A 21 1.71 9.23 2.49
CA ARG A 21 2.22 9.24 3.87
C ARG A 21 1.52 8.20 4.72
N LYS A 22 2.16 7.74 5.80
CA LYS A 22 1.58 6.76 6.73
C LYS A 22 0.27 7.25 7.35
N SER A 23 0.24 8.51 7.74
CA SER A 23 -0.93 9.19 8.30
C SER A 23 -2.08 9.23 7.28
N GLU A 24 -1.80 9.66 6.05
CA GLU A 24 -2.79 9.73 4.97
C GLU A 24 -3.30 8.34 4.56
N LEU A 25 -2.43 7.34 4.51
CA LEU A 25 -2.81 5.97 4.23
C LEU A 25 -3.77 5.47 5.31
N ALA A 26 -3.46 5.63 6.60
CA ALA A 26 -4.37 5.26 7.66
C ALA A 26 -5.74 5.96 7.56
N SER A 27 -5.75 7.27 7.29
CA SER A 27 -7.01 8.00 7.09
C SER A 27 -7.80 7.45 5.91
N THR A 28 -7.13 7.11 4.81
CA THR A 28 -7.77 6.57 3.60
C THR A 28 -8.34 5.17 3.85
N LEU A 29 -7.58 4.30 4.53
CA LEU A 29 -8.05 2.96 4.89
C LEU A 29 -9.29 3.04 5.79
N ASN A 30 -9.26 3.90 6.81
CA ASN A 30 -10.38 4.11 7.72
C ASN A 30 -11.61 4.68 6.99
N ASN A 31 -11.42 5.65 6.08
CA ASN A 31 -12.52 6.23 5.31
C ASN A 31 -13.17 5.23 4.33
N ASN A 32 -12.39 4.28 3.82
CA ASN A 32 -12.88 3.20 2.96
C ASN A 32 -13.49 2.03 3.75
N GLY A 33 -13.55 2.13 5.10
CA GLY A 33 -14.06 1.05 5.95
C GLY A 33 -13.20 -0.21 5.89
N LEU A 34 -11.94 -0.11 5.44
CA LEU A 34 -11.03 -1.24 5.35
C LEU A 34 -10.56 -1.61 6.77
N SER A 35 -10.72 -2.88 7.15
CA SER A 35 -10.12 -3.42 8.38
C SER A 35 -8.61 -3.63 8.29
N ALA A 36 -8.01 -3.26 7.14
CA ALA A 36 -6.59 -3.33 6.87
C ALA A 36 -5.78 -2.59 7.95
N SER A 37 -4.99 -3.35 8.68
CA SER A 37 -4.04 -2.80 9.65
C SER A 37 -2.73 -2.40 8.96
N PHE A 38 -1.89 -1.64 9.65
CA PHE A 38 -0.50 -1.47 9.22
C PHE A 38 0.27 -2.80 9.10
N GLY A 39 -0.20 -3.87 9.74
CA GLY A 39 0.32 -5.23 9.51
C GLY A 39 0.10 -5.70 8.07
N THR A 40 -1.07 -5.39 7.48
CA THR A 40 -1.36 -5.73 6.08
C THR A 40 -0.45 -4.97 5.12
N VAL A 41 -0.15 -3.70 5.41
CA VAL A 41 0.82 -2.89 4.65
C VAL A 41 2.22 -3.48 4.77
N ASN A 42 2.66 -3.87 5.97
CA ASN A 42 3.95 -4.52 6.17
C ASN A 42 4.04 -5.84 5.40
N THR A 43 2.99 -6.64 5.36
CA THR A 43 2.95 -7.86 4.52
C THR A 43 3.17 -7.54 3.05
N LEU A 44 2.60 -6.45 2.52
CA LEU A 44 2.85 -6.01 1.14
C LEU A 44 4.28 -5.52 0.92
N VAL A 45 4.92 -4.95 1.95
CA VAL A 45 6.34 -4.60 1.95
C VAL A 45 7.21 -5.85 1.93
N ASP A 46 6.93 -6.83 2.79
CA ASP A 46 7.63 -8.12 2.84
C ASP A 46 7.47 -8.91 1.53
N LYS A 47 6.30 -8.81 0.89
CA LYS A 47 6.03 -9.35 -0.46
C LYS A 47 6.74 -8.58 -1.58
N GLY A 48 7.41 -7.47 -1.27
CA GLY A 48 8.12 -6.64 -2.23
C GLY A 48 7.20 -5.88 -3.20
N MET A 49 5.93 -5.67 -2.84
CA MET A 49 4.93 -4.94 -3.65
C MET A 49 4.85 -3.46 -3.29
N VAL A 50 5.16 -3.13 -2.05
CA VAL A 50 5.21 -1.76 -1.53
C VAL A 50 6.63 -1.47 -1.02
N ALA A 51 7.15 -0.30 -1.35
CA ALA A 51 8.36 0.24 -0.77
C ALA A 51 8.02 1.20 0.36
N THR A 52 8.80 1.14 1.43
CA THR A 52 8.74 2.13 2.52
C THR A 52 9.81 3.20 2.30
N LEU A 53 9.40 4.45 2.36
CA LEU A 53 10.21 5.63 2.14
C LEU A 53 10.09 6.55 3.37
N SER A 54 11.05 7.45 3.58
CA SER A 54 10.97 8.43 4.67
C SER A 54 11.46 9.81 4.24
N PRO A 55 10.80 10.43 3.24
CA PRO A 55 11.13 11.79 2.84
C PRO A 55 10.92 12.73 4.04
N LEU A 56 11.94 13.53 4.36
CA LEU A 56 11.88 14.54 5.44
C LEU A 56 11.53 13.96 6.83
N GLY A 57 11.83 12.67 7.06
CA GLY A 57 11.54 11.98 8.32
C GLY A 57 10.10 11.49 8.48
N GLU A 58 9.26 11.63 7.45
CA GLU A 58 7.88 11.13 7.48
C GLU A 58 7.74 9.82 6.71
N LEU A 59 7.30 8.76 7.42
CA LEU A 59 7.11 7.44 6.81
C LEU A 59 6.07 7.53 5.68
N SER A 60 6.45 7.07 4.50
CA SER A 60 5.64 7.09 3.29
C SER A 60 5.73 5.75 2.57
N TYR A 61 4.72 5.44 1.76
CA TYR A 61 4.61 4.19 1.02
C TYR A 61 4.43 4.49 -0.47
N ALA A 62 5.07 3.67 -1.31
CA ALA A 62 4.94 3.74 -2.76
C ALA A 62 4.88 2.32 -3.34
N LEU A 63 4.25 2.16 -4.50
CA LEU A 63 4.28 0.86 -5.19
C LEU A 63 5.67 0.58 -5.75
N THR A 64 6.10 -0.67 -5.61
CA THR A 64 7.26 -1.18 -6.35
C THR A 64 6.87 -1.54 -7.78
N ARG A 65 7.88 -1.87 -8.60
CA ARG A 65 7.63 -2.43 -9.94
C ARG A 65 6.73 -3.67 -9.90
N SER A 66 6.95 -4.55 -8.93
CA SER A 66 6.15 -5.78 -8.76
C SER A 66 4.71 -5.46 -8.37
N GLY A 67 4.48 -4.50 -7.46
CA GLY A 67 3.14 -4.06 -7.09
C GLY A 67 2.39 -3.42 -8.25
N MET A 68 3.08 -2.58 -9.04
CA MET A 68 2.50 -1.99 -10.26
C MET A 68 2.17 -3.02 -11.33
N GLN A 69 3.04 -4.02 -11.53
CA GLN A 69 2.79 -5.09 -12.50
C GLN A 69 1.58 -5.94 -12.08
N PHE A 70 1.50 -6.31 -10.80
CA PHE A 70 0.36 -7.06 -10.27
C PHE A 70 -0.98 -6.37 -10.54
N LEU A 71 -1.06 -5.05 -10.37
CA LEU A 71 -2.29 -4.29 -10.64
C LEU A 71 -2.61 -4.14 -12.13
N ARG A 72 -1.65 -4.39 -13.03
CA ARG A 72 -1.83 -4.30 -14.49
C ARG A 72 -2.14 -5.62 -15.17
N GLU A 73 -1.96 -6.76 -14.49
CA GLU A 73 -2.21 -8.10 -15.02
C GLU A 73 -3.68 -8.53 -14.90
N GLU A 74 -4.61 -7.58 -14.91
CA GLU A 74 -6.07 -7.79 -14.83
C GLU A 74 -6.82 -7.20 -16.02
#